data_AF-A0A9E2RI10-F1
#
_entry.id   AF-A0A9E2RI10-F1
#
_cell.length_a   1.000
_cell.length_b   1.000
_cell.length_c   1.000
_cell.angle_alpha   90.00
_cell.angle_beta   90.00
_cell.angle_gamma   90.00
#
_symmetry.space_group_name_H-M   'P 1'
#
loop_
_entity.id
_entity.type
_entity.pdbx_description
1 polymer ?
#
loop_
_entity_poly.entity_id
_entity_poly.type
_entity_poly.pdbx_seq_one_letter_code
_entity_poly.pdbx_strand_id
1 'polypeptide(L)'
;LSTWASERGGLVRWKQAELTSRDLQRARFRGLEEVESVRYSIQDLEYASWHLKWLTGSGQRLVKQLAETIEQVEQNIAPHRKAVLASTFGPALRKHVRELQQARQTYGPVRLSKA
;
A
#
# COMPACT_ATOMS: atom_id res chain seq x y z
N LEU A 1 1.32 -13.26 -0.42
CA LEU A 1 0.12 -14.00 0.07
C LEU A 1 -0.94 -14.20 -1.01
N SER A 2 -1.38 -13.15 -1.73
CA SER A 2 -2.39 -13.26 -2.81
C SER A 2 -1.91 -14.02 -4.06
N THR A 3 -0.65 -13.81 -4.46
CA THR A 3 -0.04 -14.49 -5.62
C THR A 3 0.02 -15.99 -5.42
N TRP A 4 0.44 -16.40 -4.22
CA TRP A 4 0.52 -17.80 -3.81
C TRP A 4 -0.86 -18.48 -3.87
N ALA A 5 -1.92 -17.81 -3.41
CA ALA A 5 -3.29 -18.33 -3.50
C ALA A 5 -3.88 -18.39 -4.92
N SER A 6 -3.26 -17.71 -5.89
CA SER A 6 -3.75 -17.63 -7.27
C SER A 6 -3.15 -18.71 -8.19
N GLU A 7 -2.13 -19.44 -7.72
CA GLU A 7 -1.54 -20.59 -8.41
C GLU A 7 -2.32 -21.89 -8.15
N ARG A 8 -2.32 -22.83 -9.11
CA ARG A 8 -3.09 -24.09 -9.01
C ARG A 8 -2.76 -24.88 -7.73
N GLY A 9 -1.49 -24.93 -7.31
CA GLY A 9 -1.07 -25.60 -6.08
C GLY A 9 -1.43 -24.82 -4.81
N GLY A 10 -1.47 -23.50 -4.88
CA GLY A 10 -1.84 -22.66 -3.75
C GLY A 10 -3.34 -22.69 -3.46
N LEU A 11 -4.20 -22.78 -4.48
CA LEU A 11 -5.65 -22.92 -4.29
C LEU A 11 -6.02 -24.20 -3.52
N VAL A 12 -5.28 -25.30 -3.74
CA VAL A 12 -5.45 -26.57 -3.03
C VAL A 12 -5.03 -26.42 -1.56
N ARG A 13 -3.87 -25.81 -1.29
CA ARG A 13 -3.40 -25.54 0.08
C ARG A 13 -4.28 -24.52 0.83
N TRP A 14 -4.87 -23.58 0.09
CA TRP A 14 -5.84 -22.60 0.63
C TRP A 14 -7.11 -23.29 1.12
N LYS A 15 -7.65 -24.22 0.33
CA LYS A 15 -8.80 -25.05 0.71
C LYS A 15 -8.46 -25.99 1.87
N GLN A 16 -7.27 -26.58 1.89
CA GLN A 16 -6.80 -27.44 2.99
C GLN A 16 -6.65 -26.67 4.31
N ALA A 17 -6.37 -25.37 4.25
CA ALA A 17 -6.29 -24.49 5.42
C ALA A 17 -7.65 -23.88 5.82
N GLU A 18 -8.76 -24.37 5.27
CA GLU A 18 -10.13 -23.88 5.51
C GLU A 18 -10.33 -22.38 5.18
N LEU A 19 -9.44 -21.79 4.37
CA LEU A 19 -9.52 -20.39 4.00
C LEU A 19 -10.57 -20.19 2.90
N THR A 20 -11.50 -19.28 3.15
CA THR A 20 -12.63 -19.02 2.27
C THR A 20 -12.27 -18.03 1.16
N SER A 21 -13.15 -17.89 0.17
CA SER A 21 -13.04 -16.82 -0.83
C SER A 21 -13.09 -15.42 -0.18
N ARG A 22 -13.76 -15.28 0.97
CA ARG A 22 -13.77 -14.03 1.75
C ARG A 22 -12.39 -13.74 2.34
N ASP A 23 -11.67 -14.75 2.80
CA ASP A 23 -10.32 -14.58 3.36
C ASP A 23 -9.31 -14.18 2.28
N LEU A 24 -9.44 -14.73 1.08
CA LEU A 24 -8.64 -14.29 -0.07
C LEU A 24 -8.93 -12.82 -0.43
N GLN A 25 -10.20 -12.41 -0.43
CA GLN A 25 -10.56 -11.01 -0.66
C GLN A 25 -10.06 -10.10 0.46
N ARG A 26 -10.10 -10.54 1.71
CA ARG A 26 -9.52 -9.83 2.86
C ARG A 26 -8.02 -9.65 2.70
N ALA A 27 -7.29 -10.69 2.30
CA ALA A 27 -5.84 -10.63 2.11
C ALA A 27 -5.47 -9.66 0.97
N ARG A 28 -6.23 -9.68 -0.15
CA ARG A 28 -6.06 -8.72 -1.24
C ARG A 28 -6.38 -7.29 -0.81
N PHE A 29 -7.45 -7.12 -0.03
CA PHE A 29 -7.80 -5.83 0.58
C PHE A 29 -6.66 -5.30 1.46
N ARG A 30 -6.16 -6.10 2.41
CA ARG A 30 -5.05 -5.72 3.29
C ARG A 30 -3.81 -5.38 2.48
N GLY A 31 -3.47 -6.17 1.47
CA GLY A 31 -2.34 -5.85 0.61
C GLY A 31 -2.46 -4.48 -0.08
N LEU A 32 -3.65 -4.13 -0.59
CA LEU A 32 -3.89 -2.81 -1.20
C LEU A 32 -3.81 -1.69 -0.16
N GLU A 33 -4.40 -1.88 1.02
CA GLU A 33 -4.37 -0.93 2.12
C GLU A 33 -2.93 -0.63 2.58
N GLU A 34 -2.11 -1.67 2.77
CA GLU A 34 -0.72 -1.51 3.18
C GLU A 34 0.12 -0.83 2.08
N VAL A 35 -0.10 -1.16 0.79
CA VAL A 35 0.60 -0.47 -0.30
C VAL A 35 0.31 1.03 -0.30
N GLU A 36 -0.95 1.44 -0.16
CA GLU A 36 -1.33 2.87 -0.08
C GLU A 36 -0.68 3.54 1.15
N SER A 37 -0.69 2.88 2.31
CA SER A 37 -0.09 3.38 3.55
C SER A 37 1.44 3.54 3.46
N VAL A 38 2.12 2.57 2.85
CA VAL A 38 3.57 2.62 2.65
C VAL A 38 3.93 3.70 1.64
N ARG A 39 3.19 3.83 0.53
CA ARG A 39 3.40 4.92 -0.44
C ARG A 39 3.23 6.30 0.19
N TYR A 40 2.23 6.47 1.05
CA TYR A 40 2.06 7.71 1.82
C TYR A 40 3.32 8.02 2.64
N SER A 41 3.82 7.04 3.40
CA SER A 41 5.01 7.22 4.26
C SER A 41 6.28 7.48 3.45
N ILE A 42 6.45 6.83 2.29
CA ILE A 42 7.62 7.04 1.43
C ILE A 42 7.66 8.47 0.91
N GLN A 43 6.52 9.07 0.54
CA GLN A 43 6.48 10.47 0.14
C GLN A 43 6.98 11.41 1.26
N ASP A 44 6.69 11.10 2.52
CA ASP A 44 7.19 11.89 3.67
C ASP A 44 8.70 11.72 3.83
N LEU A 45 9.21 10.51 3.64
CA LEU A 45 10.63 10.24 3.69
C LEU A 45 11.40 10.87 2.51
N GLU A 46 10.82 10.85 1.31
CA GLU A 46 11.34 11.56 0.15
C GLU A 46 11.38 13.06 0.41
N TYR A 47 10.32 13.62 1.01
CA TYR A 47 10.31 15.02 1.39
C TYR A 47 11.41 15.36 2.40
N ALA A 48 11.50 14.59 3.49
CA ALA A 48 12.52 14.78 4.52
C ALA A 48 13.95 14.65 3.96
N SER A 49 14.13 13.74 3.00
CA SER A 49 15.38 13.55 2.27
C SER A 49 15.76 14.73 1.39
N TRP A 50 14.87 15.14 0.49
CA TRP A 50 15.18 16.08 -0.59
C TRP A 50 15.07 17.53 -0.13
N HIS A 51 14.07 17.86 0.69
CA HIS A 51 13.78 19.23 1.10
C HIS A 51 14.38 19.59 2.45
N LEU A 52 14.36 18.67 3.41
CA LEU A 52 14.85 18.95 4.78
C LEU A 52 16.29 18.50 4.99
N LYS A 53 16.85 17.68 4.09
CA LYS A 53 18.20 17.09 4.20
C LYS A 53 18.41 16.31 5.50
N TRP A 54 17.34 15.72 6.04
CA TRP A 54 17.36 14.97 7.30
C TRP A 54 17.93 13.55 7.18
N LEU A 55 18.06 13.04 5.95
CA LEU A 55 18.61 11.70 5.71
C LEU A 55 20.06 11.77 5.23
N THR A 56 20.88 10.86 5.78
CA THR A 56 22.23 10.58 5.27
C THR A 56 22.16 9.94 3.87
N GLY A 57 23.27 9.94 3.13
CA GLY A 57 23.31 9.31 1.79
C GLY A 57 22.91 7.82 1.78
N SER A 58 23.18 7.06 2.85
CA SER A 58 22.69 5.68 2.98
C SER A 58 21.18 5.63 3.24
N GLY A 59 20.64 6.54 4.05
CA GLY A 59 19.20 6.68 4.26
C GLY A 59 18.45 7.01 2.98
N GLN A 60 18.99 7.92 2.15
CA GLN A 60 18.41 8.25 0.84
C GLN A 60 18.34 7.04 -0.09
N ARG A 61 19.41 6.24 -0.13
CA ARG A 61 19.44 5.00 -0.93
C ARG A 61 18.41 3.98 -0.44
N LEU A 62 18.26 3.83 0.88
CA LEU A 62 17.26 2.94 1.46
C LEU A 62 15.83 3.36 1.08
N VAL A 63 15.50 4.64 1.16
CA VAL A 63 14.19 5.17 0.77
C VAL A 63 13.91 4.88 -0.71
N LYS A 64 14.90 5.08 -1.59
CA LYS A 64 14.79 4.75 -3.01
C LYS A 64 14.51 3.27 -3.24
N GLN A 65 15.26 2.38 -2.59
CA GLN A 65 15.05 0.93 -2.70
C GLN A 65 13.68 0.50 -2.19
N LEU A 66 13.18 1.14 -1.13
CA LEU A 66 11.85 0.91 -0.60
C LEU A 66 10.76 1.36 -1.59
N ALA A 67 10.95 2.51 -2.25
CA ALA A 67 10.05 3.02 -3.28
C ALA A 67 9.95 2.07 -4.48
N GLU A 68 11.10 1.60 -4.98
CA GLU A 68 11.17 0.63 -6.08
C GLU A 68 10.50 -0.71 -5.69
N THR A 69 10.75 -1.18 -4.47
CA THR A 69 10.15 -2.42 -3.97
C THR A 69 8.64 -2.30 -3.85
N ILE A 70 8.12 -1.19 -3.30
CA ILE A 70 6.68 -1.03 -3.14
C ILE A 70 5.99 -0.85 -4.50
N GLU A 71 6.63 -0.22 -5.47
CA GLU A 71 6.11 -0.09 -6.83
C GLU A 71 5.93 -1.48 -7.47
N GLN A 72 6.92 -2.37 -7.32
CA GLN A 72 6.81 -3.74 -7.81
C GLN A 72 5.67 -4.51 -7.13
N VAL A 73 5.48 -4.32 -5.82
CA VAL A 73 4.37 -4.93 -5.07
C VAL A 73 3.02 -4.38 -5.54
N GLU A 74 2.92 -3.07 -5.78
CA GLU A 74 1.72 -2.43 -6.31
C GLU A 74 1.33 -3.00 -7.67
N GLN A 75 2.28 -3.12 -8.59
CA GLN A 75 2.05 -3.72 -9.91
C GLN A 75 1.50 -5.14 -9.79
N ASN A 76 2.01 -5.93 -8.84
CA ASN A 76 1.56 -7.30 -8.60
C ASN A 76 0.13 -7.38 -8.03
N ILE A 77 -0.29 -6.41 -7.23
CA ILE A 77 -1.61 -6.42 -6.58
C ILE A 77 -2.68 -5.61 -7.33
N ALA A 78 -2.28 -4.68 -8.20
CA ALA A 78 -3.15 -3.81 -8.98
C ALA A 78 -4.28 -4.54 -9.72
N PRO A 79 -4.06 -5.71 -10.35
CA PRO A 79 -5.13 -6.46 -11.03
C PRO A 79 -6.29 -6.84 -10.11
N HIS A 80 -6.05 -6.97 -8.80
CA HIS A 80 -7.07 -7.34 -7.82
C HIS A 80 -7.89 -6.16 -7.29
N ARG A 81 -7.47 -4.91 -7.56
CA ARG A 81 -8.10 -3.69 -7.01
C ARG A 81 -9.58 -3.59 -7.36
N LYS A 82 -9.93 -3.84 -8.62
CA LYS A 82 -11.34 -3.79 -9.09
C LYS A 82 -12.20 -4.82 -8.36
N ALA A 83 -11.70 -6.03 -8.18
CA ALA A 83 -12.41 -7.11 -7.48
C ALA A 83 -12.63 -6.77 -5.99
N VAL A 84 -11.62 -6.22 -5.33
CA VAL A 84 -11.74 -5.77 -3.92
C VAL A 84 -12.74 -4.63 -3.79
N LEU A 85 -12.70 -3.64 -4.70
CA LEU A 85 -13.62 -2.49 -4.68
C LEU A 85 -15.10 -2.88 -4.88
N ALA A 86 -15.35 -3.96 -5.62
CA ALA A 86 -16.68 -4.54 -5.83
C ALA A 86 -17.12 -5.48 -4.69
N SER A 87 -16.22 -5.85 -3.77
CA SER A 87 -16.51 -6.72 -2.64
C SER A 87 -17.02 -5.96 -1.41
N THR A 88 -17.33 -6.68 -0.34
CA THR A 88 -17.69 -6.11 0.97
C THR A 88 -16.58 -5.24 1.59
N PHE A 89 -15.33 -5.38 1.15
CA PHE A 89 -14.19 -4.56 1.60
C PHE A 89 -14.04 -3.25 0.83
N GLY A 90 -14.79 -3.06 -0.27
CA GLY A 90 -14.69 -1.86 -1.10
C GLY A 90 -14.92 -0.54 -0.36
N PRO A 91 -15.96 -0.41 0.50
CA PRO A 91 -16.16 0.80 1.31
C PRO A 91 -14.98 1.12 2.23
N ALA A 92 -14.39 0.10 2.86
CA ALA A 92 -13.23 0.26 3.74
C ALA A 92 -12.01 0.75 2.97
N LEU A 93 -11.71 0.16 1.80
CA LEU A 93 -10.60 0.60 0.96
C LEU A 93 -10.78 2.06 0.48
N ARG A 94 -11.99 2.44 0.06
CA ARG A 94 -12.28 3.84 -0.32
C ARG A 94 -12.18 4.80 0.85
N LYS A 95 -12.59 4.39 2.05
CA LYS A 95 -12.44 5.18 3.26
C LYS A 95 -10.95 5.39 3.57
N HIS A 96 -10.16 4.33 3.58
CA HIS A 96 -8.73 4.39 3.84
C HIS A 96 -7.98 5.33 2.88
N VAL A 97 -8.20 5.19 1.57
CA VAL A 97 -7.58 6.07 0.56
C VAL A 97 -7.96 7.55 0.79
N ARG A 98 -9.23 7.82 1.14
CA ARG A 98 -9.67 9.18 1.48
C ARG A 98 -9.03 9.70 2.76
N GLU A 99 -8.87 8.87 3.77
CA GLU A 99 -8.19 9.23 5.02
C GLU A 99 -6.72 9.60 4.77
N LEU A 100 -6.01 8.84 3.93
CA LEU A 100 -4.64 9.19 3.53
C LEU A 100 -4.59 10.50 2.73
N GLN A 101 -5.54 10.72 1.81
CA GLN A 101 -5.64 11.99 1.07
C GLN A 101 -5.93 13.16 2.01
N GLN A 102 -6.83 12.99 2.98
CA GLN A 102 -7.15 14.01 3.97
C GLN A 102 -5.96 14.26 4.91
N ALA A 103 -5.27 13.21 5.34
CA ALA A 103 -4.03 13.33 6.11
C ALA A 103 -2.98 14.11 5.32
N ARG A 104 -2.82 13.84 4.02
CA ARG A 104 -1.94 14.62 3.14
C ARG A 104 -2.38 16.08 3.01
N GLN A 105 -3.67 16.38 2.97
CA GLN A 105 -4.15 17.77 2.94
C GLN A 105 -3.94 18.50 4.27
N THR A 106 -4.04 17.77 5.38
CA THR A 106 -3.98 18.32 6.74
C THR A 106 -2.53 18.48 7.23
N TYR A 107 -1.71 17.45 6.97
CA TYR A 107 -0.36 17.27 7.51
C TYR A 107 0.71 17.13 6.41
N GLY A 108 0.32 17.14 5.13
CA GLY A 108 1.25 16.98 4.02
C GLY A 108 2.35 18.04 4.04
N PRO A 109 3.49 17.73 3.40
CA PRO A 109 4.73 18.34 3.76
C PRO A 109 4.73 19.81 3.36
N VAL A 110 4.46 20.62 4.40
CA VAL A 110 4.54 22.07 4.47
C VAL A 110 3.38 22.81 3.80
N ARG A 111 2.48 23.33 4.64
CA ARG A 111 1.90 24.66 4.38
C ARG A 111 3.07 25.64 4.31
N LEU A 112 3.67 25.83 3.12
CA LEU A 112 4.52 26.98 2.82
C LEU A 112 3.61 28.19 2.59
N SER A 113 2.79 28.52 3.58
CA SER A 113 2.07 29.79 3.59
C SER A 113 1.81 30.24 5.03
N LYS A 114 2.67 31.19 5.43
CA LYS A 114 2.54 32.17 6.53
C LYS A 114 2.78 31.59 7.94
N ALA A 115 3.66 32.15 8.78
CA ALA A 115 4.21 33.51 8.86
C ALA A 115 5.70 33.50 9.22
#